data_AF-A0A0C3CKZ4-F1
#
_entry.id   AF-A0A0C3CKZ4-F1
#
_cell.length_a   1.000
_cell.length_b   1.000
_cell.length_c   1.000
_cell.angle_alpha   90.00
_cell.angle_beta   90.00
_cell.angle_gamma   90.00
#
_symmetry.space_group_name_H-M   'P 1'
#
loop_
_entity.id
_entity.type
_entity.pdbx_description
1 polymer ?
#
loop_
_entity_poly.entity_id
_entity_poly.type
_entity_poly.pdbx_seq_one_letter_code
_entity_poly.pdbx_strand_id
1 'polypeptide(L)'
;MSPAIKVLTVGAAIGSIRDLFAKVKAIDAKHGKFDLVLCTGDFFGPIKDTEAHSEDSDEITQLLDGALEAPIECYIMQGQYPLPSSVVEKFAKTGGELCKNVFLMSKSGIITTANGLRIACLGGTYDPNIYASAEAAPGFLSPFFSYHTIDRLLSNSLVKTSTSSSLNKKSYSSLAAIQASASTSQLIDILLTNVWPISISLLSATPLPDPQLPSIGAAPLDDVIRKTKPRYHFAAGGAHPPKFWEREPFVWDDEQGRVARFVNLGAFGGEPAAGKKQRYCAQHY
;
A
#
# COMPACT_ATOMS: atom_id res chain seq x y z
N MET A 1 19.39 18.39 7.32
CA MET A 1 19.01 17.16 6.62
C MET A 1 18.09 16.40 7.56
N SER A 2 16.88 16.05 7.14
CA SER A 2 16.03 15.12 7.88
C SER A 2 16.75 13.76 7.97
N PRO A 3 16.63 13.02 9.09
CA PRO A 3 17.23 11.70 9.21
C PRO A 3 16.65 10.74 8.16
N ALA A 4 17.49 9.87 7.62
CA ALA A 4 17.06 8.91 6.60
C ALA A 4 16.09 7.89 7.20
N ILE A 5 14.94 7.70 6.57
CA ILE A 5 13.90 6.75 7.02
C ILE A 5 14.18 5.38 6.41
N LYS A 6 14.04 4.33 7.22
CA LYS A 6 14.21 2.95 6.83
C LYS A 6 12.89 2.19 6.91
N VAL A 7 12.34 1.87 5.74
CA VAL A 7 11.06 1.19 5.60
C VAL A 7 11.28 -0.29 5.29
N LEU A 8 10.53 -1.17 5.97
CA LEU A 8 10.44 -2.59 5.61
C LEU A 8 9.13 -2.84 4.86
N THR A 9 9.21 -3.39 3.65
CA THR A 9 8.00 -3.76 2.89
C THR A 9 7.79 -5.26 2.87
N VAL A 10 6.53 -5.67 3.05
CA VAL A 10 6.07 -7.06 3.08
C VAL A 10 4.87 -7.18 2.14
N GLY A 11 4.83 -8.26 1.36
CA GLY A 11 3.70 -8.56 0.50
C GLY A 11 2.48 -9.08 1.26
N ALA A 12 1.66 -9.88 0.59
CA ALA A 12 0.44 -10.42 1.16
C ALA A 12 0.73 -11.36 2.35
N ALA A 13 0.19 -11.08 3.55
CA ALA A 13 0.47 -11.90 4.74
C ALA A 13 -0.31 -13.22 4.78
N ILE A 14 -1.43 -13.29 4.05
CA ILE A 14 -2.32 -14.46 3.95
C ILE A 14 -2.81 -14.94 5.34
N GLY A 15 -3.03 -14.01 6.27
CA GLY A 15 -3.54 -14.31 7.61
C GLY A 15 -2.49 -14.80 8.63
N SER A 16 -1.22 -15.01 8.24
CA SER A 16 -0.16 -15.49 9.15
C SER A 16 0.44 -14.36 10.01
N ILE A 17 -0.37 -13.73 10.87
CA ILE A 17 -0.01 -12.48 11.58
C ILE A 17 1.13 -12.71 12.58
N ARG A 18 1.03 -13.75 13.41
CA ARG A 18 2.05 -14.06 14.42
C ARG A 18 3.42 -14.37 13.81
N ASP A 19 3.44 -15.21 12.78
CA ASP A 19 4.67 -15.57 12.07
C ASP A 19 5.28 -14.38 11.35
N LEU A 20 4.44 -13.53 10.76
CA LEU A 20 4.87 -12.27 10.17
C LEU A 20 5.57 -11.40 11.22
N PHE A 21 4.97 -11.18 12.38
CA PHE A 21 5.57 -10.37 13.45
C PHE A 21 6.88 -10.97 13.97
N ALA A 22 6.93 -12.29 14.16
CA ALA A 22 8.17 -12.97 14.52
C ALA A 22 9.28 -12.75 13.47
N LYS A 23 8.93 -12.83 12.18
CA LYS A 23 9.86 -12.60 11.07
C LYS A 23 10.33 -11.15 10.98
N VAL A 24 9.42 -10.18 11.12
CA VAL A 24 9.74 -8.75 11.16
C VAL A 24 10.72 -8.46 12.29
N LYS A 25 10.45 -8.97 13.50
CA LYS A 25 11.34 -8.82 14.65
C LYS A 25 12.74 -9.36 14.39
N ALA A 26 12.84 -10.54 13.77
CA ALA A 26 14.12 -11.15 13.41
C ALA A 26 14.88 -10.34 12.35
N ILE A 27 14.18 -9.79 11.35
CA ILE A 27 14.78 -8.95 10.31
C ILE A 27 15.27 -7.63 10.90
N ASP A 28 14.49 -7.01 11.77
CA ASP A 28 14.87 -5.76 12.42
C ASP A 28 16.09 -5.92 13.32
N ALA A 29 16.16 -7.01 14.09
CA ALA A 29 17.35 -7.32 14.88
C ALA A 29 18.61 -7.49 14.02
N LYS A 30 18.48 -8.02 12.80
CA LYS A 30 19.62 -8.32 11.91
C LYS A 30 20.00 -7.19 10.97
N HIS A 31 19.02 -6.47 10.47
CA HIS A 31 19.14 -5.53 9.37
C HIS A 31 18.57 -4.15 9.69
N GLY A 32 17.94 -3.96 10.85
CA GLY A 32 17.35 -2.70 11.30
C GLY A 32 18.37 -1.72 11.90
N LYS A 33 17.93 -0.76 12.71
CA LYS A 33 16.52 -0.53 13.10
C LYS A 33 15.70 0.03 11.94
N PHE A 34 14.53 -0.56 11.69
CA PHE A 34 13.52 -0.03 10.76
C PHE A 34 12.58 0.91 11.51
N ASP A 35 12.14 1.97 10.83
CA ASP A 35 11.21 2.95 11.39
C ASP A 35 9.76 2.49 11.28
N LEU A 36 9.41 1.80 10.19
CA LEU A 36 8.06 1.29 9.95
C LEU A 36 8.03 0.10 9.00
N VAL A 37 6.93 -0.64 9.04
CA VAL A 37 6.60 -1.75 8.16
C VAL A 37 5.39 -1.39 7.30
N LEU A 38 5.43 -1.72 6.00
CA LEU A 38 4.28 -1.64 5.09
C LEU A 38 3.90 -3.05 4.65
N CYS A 39 2.71 -3.51 5.00
CA CYS A 39 2.15 -4.79 4.56
C CYS A 39 1.13 -4.56 3.44
N THR A 40 1.48 -4.92 2.21
CA THR A 40 0.75 -4.51 1.00
C THR A 40 -0.40 -5.44 0.61
N GLY A 41 -1.14 -5.98 1.58
CA GLY A 41 -2.37 -6.73 1.32
C GLY A 41 -2.55 -7.97 2.20
N ASP A 42 -3.77 -8.52 2.16
CA ASP A 42 -4.22 -9.79 2.73
C ASP A 42 -3.69 -10.10 4.14
N PHE A 43 -3.57 -9.07 4.97
CA PHE A 43 -3.05 -9.19 6.33
C PHE A 43 -3.82 -10.22 7.16
N PHE A 44 -5.14 -10.25 6.99
CA PHE A 44 -6.07 -11.15 7.68
C PHE A 44 -6.41 -12.43 6.89
N GLY A 45 -5.93 -12.56 5.65
CA GLY A 45 -6.27 -13.67 4.78
C GLY A 45 -7.74 -13.71 4.32
N PRO A 46 -8.15 -14.79 3.64
CA PRO A 46 -9.54 -15.00 3.22
C PRO A 46 -10.47 -15.24 4.41
N ILE A 47 -11.68 -14.67 4.36
CA ILE A 47 -12.75 -14.97 5.32
C ILE A 47 -13.19 -16.43 5.12
N LYS A 48 -13.15 -17.21 6.20
CA LYS A 48 -13.59 -18.61 6.22
C LYS A 48 -14.97 -18.67 6.88
N ASP A 49 -15.97 -19.20 6.17
CA ASP A 49 -17.37 -19.24 6.62
C ASP A 49 -17.69 -20.29 7.70
N THR A 50 -16.71 -21.10 8.13
CA THR A 50 -16.96 -22.17 9.09
C THR A 50 -16.99 -21.67 10.53
N GLU A 51 -18.13 -21.86 11.20
CA GLU A 51 -18.45 -21.64 12.62
C GLU A 51 -17.56 -22.43 13.63
N ALA A 52 -16.42 -22.95 13.21
CA ALA A 52 -15.44 -23.53 14.12
C ALA A 52 -14.42 -22.46 14.49
N HIS A 53 -14.19 -22.27 15.78
CA HIS A 53 -13.03 -21.57 16.34
C HIS A 53 -11.77 -22.00 15.60
N SER A 54 -11.38 -21.22 14.59
CA SER A 54 -10.17 -21.43 13.81
C SER A 54 -9.08 -20.58 14.44
N GLU A 55 -7.85 -21.08 14.47
CA GLU A 55 -6.69 -20.38 15.02
C GLU A 55 -6.55 -18.95 14.47
N ASP A 56 -6.96 -18.73 13.21
CA ASP A 56 -6.98 -17.42 12.55
C ASP A 56 -7.95 -16.43 13.22
N SER A 57 -9.16 -16.86 13.58
CA SER A 57 -10.14 -16.02 14.28
C SER A 57 -9.62 -15.60 15.66
N ASP A 58 -8.88 -16.50 16.31
CA ASP A 58 -8.25 -16.23 17.60
C ASP A 58 -7.07 -15.25 17.46
N GLU A 59 -6.27 -15.34 16.39
CA GLU A 59 -5.19 -14.37 16.13
C GLU A 59 -5.72 -12.95 15.91
N ILE A 60 -6.80 -12.80 15.13
CA ILE A 60 -7.43 -11.49 14.88
C ILE A 60 -7.96 -10.90 16.19
N THR A 61 -8.63 -11.72 17.00
CA THR A 61 -9.15 -11.28 18.31
C THR A 61 -8.00 -10.85 19.22
N GLN A 62 -6.95 -11.66 19.34
CA GLN A 62 -5.76 -11.34 20.12
C GLN A 62 -5.06 -10.06 19.63
N LEU A 63 -5.02 -9.82 18.33
CA LEU A 63 -4.49 -8.58 17.76
C LEU A 63 -5.32 -7.37 18.18
N LEU A 64 -6.64 -7.42 18.00
CA LEU A 64 -7.55 -6.30 18.29
C LEU A 64 -7.66 -5.97 19.78
N ASP A 65 -7.46 -6.98 20.64
CA ASP A 65 -7.40 -6.85 22.10
C ASP A 65 -5.99 -6.44 22.60
N GLY A 66 -4.98 -6.44 21.72
CA GLY A 66 -3.61 -6.06 22.03
C GLY A 66 -2.77 -7.15 22.68
N ALA A 67 -3.26 -8.39 22.77
CA ALA A 67 -2.49 -9.55 23.24
C ALA A 67 -1.40 -9.97 22.23
N LEU A 68 -1.62 -9.72 20.93
CA LEU A 68 -0.64 -9.92 19.88
C LEU A 68 -0.05 -8.57 19.44
N GLU A 69 1.15 -8.24 19.93
CA GLU A 69 1.79 -6.94 19.69
C GLU A 69 2.69 -6.93 18.45
N ALA A 70 2.56 -5.89 17.62
CA ALA A 70 3.47 -5.66 16.52
C ALA A 70 4.83 -5.15 17.03
N PRO A 71 5.96 -5.71 16.54
CA PRO A 71 7.29 -5.35 17.01
C PRO A 71 7.73 -3.93 16.60
N ILE A 72 7.13 -3.40 15.53
CA ILE A 72 7.43 -2.10 14.91
C ILE A 72 6.09 -1.54 14.40
N GLU A 73 5.99 -0.21 14.30
CA GLU A 73 4.88 0.46 13.63
C GLU A 73 4.61 -0.15 12.24
N CYS A 74 3.41 -0.67 12.03
CA CYS A 74 3.01 -1.46 10.87
C CYS A 74 1.75 -0.87 10.24
N TYR A 75 1.88 -0.41 9.00
CA TYR A 75 0.75 0.01 8.17
C TYR A 75 0.31 -1.13 7.28
N ILE A 76 -0.98 -1.45 7.33
CA ILE A 76 -1.59 -2.52 6.55
C ILE A 76 -2.64 -1.94 5.61
N MET A 77 -2.87 -2.61 4.49
CA MET A 77 -3.91 -2.24 3.53
C MET A 77 -4.76 -3.45 3.12
N GLN A 78 -5.95 -3.19 2.59
CA GLN A 78 -6.79 -4.23 2.01
C GLN A 78 -6.15 -4.79 0.73
N GLY A 79 -5.97 -6.11 0.68
CA GLY A 79 -5.50 -6.83 -0.51
C GLY A 79 -6.67 -7.26 -1.41
N GLN A 80 -6.71 -8.54 -1.77
CA GLN A 80 -7.75 -9.12 -2.62
C GLN A 80 -8.97 -9.62 -1.85
N TYR A 81 -8.82 -9.84 -0.54
CA TYR A 81 -9.92 -10.30 0.30
C TYR A 81 -10.66 -9.14 0.99
N PRO A 82 -11.97 -9.28 1.22
CA PRO A 82 -12.70 -8.43 2.16
C PRO A 82 -12.08 -8.47 3.55
N LEU A 83 -12.19 -7.37 4.30
CA LEU A 83 -11.76 -7.36 5.69
C LEU A 83 -12.84 -7.95 6.62
N PRO A 84 -12.46 -8.65 7.71
CA PRO A 84 -13.41 -9.12 8.72
C PRO A 84 -14.21 -7.98 9.35
N SER A 85 -15.49 -8.21 9.66
CA SER A 85 -16.38 -7.18 10.22
C SER A 85 -15.84 -6.56 11.51
N SER A 86 -15.22 -7.36 12.39
CA SER A 86 -14.59 -6.88 13.63
C SER A 86 -13.48 -5.84 13.37
N VAL A 87 -12.70 -6.04 12.31
CA VAL A 87 -11.65 -5.11 11.87
C VAL A 87 -12.27 -3.83 11.29
N VAL A 88 -13.33 -3.95 10.49
CA VAL A 88 -14.04 -2.79 9.90
C VAL A 88 -14.69 -1.95 10.99
N GLU A 89 -15.31 -2.57 11.98
CA GLU A 89 -15.89 -1.90 13.14
C GLU A 89 -14.82 -1.20 14.00
N LYS A 90 -13.69 -1.86 14.25
CA LYS A 90 -12.57 -1.25 14.97
C LYS A 90 -12.06 -0.03 14.23
N PHE A 91 -11.83 -0.16 12.91
CA PHE A 91 -11.41 0.95 12.05
C PHE A 91 -12.37 2.15 12.16
N ALA A 92 -13.68 1.90 12.10
CA ALA A 92 -14.68 2.97 12.19
C ALA A 92 -14.66 3.68 13.56
N LYS A 93 -14.35 2.96 14.65
CA LYS A 93 -14.26 3.51 16.01
C LYS A 93 -12.97 4.29 16.27
N THR A 94 -11.84 3.85 15.71
CA THR A 94 -10.51 4.38 16.03
C THR A 94 -9.89 5.27 14.94
N GLY A 95 -10.50 5.34 13.77
CA GLY A 95 -9.93 6.05 12.62
C GLY A 95 -8.73 5.35 11.97
N GLY A 96 -8.55 4.05 12.24
CA GLY A 96 -7.56 3.21 11.57
C GLY A 96 -6.53 2.54 12.48
N GLU A 97 -6.39 2.98 13.73
CA GLU A 97 -5.54 2.28 14.70
C GLU A 97 -6.25 1.02 15.22
N LEU A 98 -5.79 -0.16 14.81
CA LEU A 98 -6.41 -1.43 15.20
C LEU A 98 -5.95 -1.89 16.58
N CYS A 99 -4.66 -1.72 16.86
CA CYS A 99 -4.04 -1.90 18.17
C CYS A 99 -2.71 -1.14 18.17
N LYS A 100 -1.99 -1.20 19.30
CA LYS A 100 -0.68 -0.53 19.42
C LYS A 100 0.24 -0.96 18.27
N ASN A 101 0.75 0.03 17.55
CA ASN A 101 1.64 -0.13 16.39
C ASN A 101 1.02 -0.78 15.14
N VAL A 102 -0.30 -0.99 15.05
CA VAL A 102 -0.94 -1.55 13.84
C VAL A 102 -2.01 -0.60 13.32
N PHE A 103 -1.77 -0.07 12.13
CA PHE A 103 -2.61 0.94 11.49
C PHE A 103 -3.15 0.42 10.16
N LEU A 104 -4.47 0.26 10.06
CA LEU A 104 -5.14 -0.01 8.79
C LEU A 104 -5.30 1.28 8.00
N MET A 105 -4.71 1.33 6.82
CA MET A 105 -4.87 2.43 5.89
C MET A 105 -6.28 2.44 5.29
N SER A 106 -6.82 3.64 5.05
CA SER A 106 -8.06 3.80 4.27
C SER A 106 -7.92 3.11 2.91
N LYS A 107 -9.01 2.51 2.41
CA LYS A 107 -9.02 1.83 1.10
C LYS A 107 -8.52 2.71 -0.04
N SER A 108 -8.78 4.01 0.06
CA SER A 108 -8.19 5.04 -0.79
C SER A 108 -7.84 6.23 0.08
N GLY A 109 -6.56 6.56 0.19
CA GLY A 109 -6.10 7.64 1.06
C GLY A 109 -4.60 7.86 1.01
N ILE A 110 -4.18 8.94 1.66
CA ILE A 110 -2.77 9.31 1.81
C ILE A 110 -2.52 9.54 3.29
N ILE A 111 -1.45 8.96 3.80
CA ILE A 111 -0.91 9.27 5.12
C ILE A 111 0.42 10.00 4.96
N THR A 112 0.73 10.84 5.95
CA THR A 112 2.05 11.47 6.06
C THR A 112 2.61 11.07 7.41
N THR A 113 3.74 10.37 7.42
CA THR A 113 4.38 9.95 8.68
C THR A 113 4.94 11.17 9.42
N ALA A 114 5.30 11.00 10.69
CA ALA A 114 5.93 12.07 11.48
C ALA A 114 7.21 12.64 10.83
N ASN A 115 7.90 11.83 10.03
CA ASN A 115 9.13 12.20 9.33
C ASN A 115 8.85 12.83 7.95
N GLY A 116 7.59 13.04 7.58
CA GLY A 116 7.18 13.69 6.34
C GLY A 116 7.04 12.75 5.13
N LEU A 117 7.19 11.44 5.31
CA LEU A 117 7.04 10.45 4.23
C LEU A 117 5.57 10.36 3.81
N ARG A 118 5.27 10.61 2.53
CA ARG A 118 3.90 10.56 2.01
C ARG A 118 3.61 9.23 1.33
N ILE A 119 2.68 8.49 1.92
CA ILE A 119 2.30 7.15 1.47
C ILE A 119 0.86 7.18 0.99
N ALA A 120 0.65 6.95 -0.30
CA ALA A 120 -0.67 6.75 -0.89
C ALA A 120 -1.03 5.27 -0.91
N CYS A 121 -2.30 4.95 -0.70
CA CYS A 121 -2.81 3.58 -0.72
C CYS A 121 -4.07 3.50 -1.59
N LEU A 122 -4.10 2.48 -2.45
CA LEU A 122 -5.29 2.00 -3.15
C LEU A 122 -5.45 0.50 -2.89
N GLY A 123 -6.28 0.15 -1.91
CA GLY A 123 -6.61 -1.22 -1.55
C GLY A 123 -7.69 -1.82 -2.45
N GLY A 124 -7.69 -3.14 -2.56
CA GLY A 124 -8.68 -3.89 -3.33
C GLY A 124 -8.23 -4.31 -4.74
N THR A 125 -9.10 -5.06 -5.41
CA THR A 125 -8.93 -5.58 -6.77
C THR A 125 -9.72 -4.78 -7.81
N TYR A 126 -9.35 -4.98 -9.07
CA TYR A 126 -10.00 -4.35 -10.20
C TYR A 126 -10.96 -5.34 -10.86
N ASP A 127 -12.21 -4.93 -10.99
CA ASP A 127 -13.18 -5.56 -11.88
C ASP A 127 -13.77 -4.47 -12.78
N PRO A 128 -13.69 -4.58 -14.12
CA PRO A 128 -14.16 -3.53 -15.03
C PRO A 128 -15.65 -3.17 -14.86
N ASN A 129 -16.50 -4.15 -14.56
CA ASN A 129 -17.94 -3.94 -14.43
C ASN A 129 -18.25 -3.20 -13.14
N ILE A 130 -17.68 -3.64 -12.02
CA ILE A 130 -17.85 -2.99 -10.71
C ILE A 130 -17.22 -1.60 -10.74
N TYR A 131 -16.07 -1.45 -11.41
CA TYR A 131 -15.39 -0.17 -11.53
C TYR A 131 -16.27 0.91 -12.17
N ALA A 132 -16.97 0.55 -13.26
CA ALA A 132 -17.81 1.47 -14.03
C ALA A 132 -19.23 1.64 -13.46
N SER A 133 -19.78 0.61 -12.81
CA SER A 133 -21.19 0.60 -12.38
C SER A 133 -21.43 0.97 -10.92
N ALA A 134 -20.41 0.94 -10.05
CA ALA A 134 -20.60 1.24 -8.64
C ALA A 134 -21.04 2.70 -8.42
N GLU A 135 -22.15 2.89 -7.72
CA GLU A 135 -22.75 4.21 -7.44
C GLU A 135 -21.98 5.02 -6.38
N ALA A 136 -21.09 4.38 -5.63
CA ALA A 136 -20.26 5.00 -4.61
C ALA A 136 -18.92 4.27 -4.49
N ALA A 137 -17.98 4.86 -3.74
CA ALA A 137 -16.71 4.21 -3.41
C ALA A 137 -16.96 3.02 -2.45
N PRO A 138 -16.65 1.76 -2.84
CA PRO A 138 -16.89 0.61 -2.00
C PRO A 138 -16.08 0.68 -0.71
N GLY A 139 -16.67 0.19 0.39
CA GLY A 139 -15.98 0.02 1.67
C GLY A 139 -15.06 -1.21 1.69
N PHE A 140 -14.56 -1.55 2.88
CA PHE A 140 -13.66 -2.69 3.10
C PHE A 140 -14.32 -4.08 3.01
N LEU A 141 -15.66 -4.15 3.10
CA LEU A 141 -16.41 -5.39 2.92
C LEU A 141 -16.48 -5.83 1.45
N SER A 142 -16.26 -4.89 0.52
CA SER A 142 -16.06 -5.23 -0.88
C SER A 142 -14.56 -5.40 -1.15
N PRO A 143 -14.13 -6.40 -1.91
CA PRO A 143 -12.74 -6.52 -2.31
C PRO A 143 -12.39 -5.54 -3.43
N PHE A 144 -13.37 -4.96 -4.13
CA PHE A 144 -13.13 -4.18 -5.34
C PHE A 144 -13.02 -2.68 -5.06
N PHE A 145 -12.18 -1.98 -5.82
CA PHE A 145 -12.24 -0.51 -5.91
C PHE A 145 -13.05 -0.08 -7.13
N SER A 146 -13.59 1.14 -7.09
CA SER A 146 -14.35 1.72 -8.21
C SER A 146 -13.75 3.04 -8.70
N TYR A 147 -14.35 3.62 -9.75
CA TYR A 147 -14.04 4.96 -10.22
C TYR A 147 -14.01 5.97 -9.07
N HIS A 148 -15.04 5.96 -8.21
CA HIS A 148 -15.12 6.86 -7.06
C HIS A 148 -13.98 6.67 -6.06
N THR A 149 -13.46 5.45 -5.92
CA THR A 149 -12.30 5.17 -5.06
C THR A 149 -11.02 5.82 -5.61
N ILE A 150 -10.82 5.75 -6.93
CA ILE A 150 -9.68 6.39 -7.62
C ILE A 150 -9.82 7.91 -7.61
N ASP A 151 -11.00 8.43 -7.93
CA ASP A 151 -11.26 9.87 -7.96
C ASP A 151 -11.00 10.51 -6.59
N ARG A 152 -11.41 9.84 -5.50
CA ARG A 152 -11.08 10.25 -4.14
C ARG A 152 -9.57 10.26 -3.88
N LEU A 153 -8.83 9.24 -4.33
CA LEU A 153 -7.38 9.17 -4.15
C LEU A 153 -6.69 10.34 -4.85
N LEU A 154 -7.06 10.56 -6.11
CA LEU A 154 -6.50 11.60 -6.95
C LEU A 154 -6.84 12.99 -6.43
N SER A 155 -8.10 13.23 -6.02
CA SER A 155 -8.52 14.49 -5.42
C SER A 155 -7.71 14.82 -4.16
N ASN A 156 -7.42 13.83 -3.32
CA ASN A 156 -6.59 14.00 -2.13
C ASN A 156 -5.09 14.12 -2.44
N SER A 157 -4.64 13.57 -3.57
CA SER A 157 -3.25 13.65 -4.02
C SER A 157 -2.91 15.00 -4.65
N LEU A 158 -3.87 15.58 -5.38
CA LEU A 158 -3.70 16.72 -6.27
C LEU A 158 -4.13 18.06 -5.67
N VAL A 159 -4.27 18.15 -4.33
CA VAL A 159 -4.78 19.34 -3.61
C VAL A 159 -3.97 20.64 -3.88
N LYS A 160 -3.00 20.68 -4.80
CA LYS A 160 -2.39 21.93 -5.29
C LYS A 160 -1.81 21.95 -6.72
N THR A 161 -2.28 21.15 -7.68
CA THR A 161 -1.91 21.35 -9.11
C THR A 161 -2.78 22.39 -9.85
N SER A 162 -3.55 23.21 -9.13
CA SER A 162 -4.25 24.39 -9.65
C SER A 162 -3.86 25.58 -8.75
N THR A 163 -3.26 26.69 -9.17
CA THR A 163 -3.13 27.34 -10.49
C THR A 163 -1.85 28.20 -10.52
N SER A 164 -1.04 28.04 -11.56
CA SER A 164 -0.14 29.10 -12.04
C SER A 164 -0.94 30.13 -12.84
N SER A 165 -1.92 30.78 -12.20
CA SER A 165 -2.62 31.98 -12.68
C SER A 165 -3.70 32.45 -11.69
N SER A 166 -3.30 33.14 -10.62
CA SER A 166 -4.00 34.34 -10.12
C SER A 166 -3.26 34.88 -8.89
N LEU A 167 -2.89 36.15 -8.94
CA LEU A 167 -2.32 36.86 -7.81
C LEU A 167 -3.35 36.94 -6.66
N ASN A 168 -2.84 36.83 -5.43
CA ASN A 168 -3.44 37.30 -4.17
C ASN A 168 -4.68 36.57 -3.60
N LYS A 169 -4.43 35.54 -2.78
CA LYS A 169 -4.96 35.45 -1.40
C LYS A 169 -4.26 34.33 -0.63
N LYS A 170 -3.30 34.69 0.23
CA LYS A 170 -2.74 33.79 1.24
C LYS A 170 -3.79 33.57 2.34
N SER A 171 -4.56 32.49 2.24
CA SER A 171 -5.36 31.98 3.36
C SER A 171 -4.68 30.73 3.92
N TYR A 172 -3.91 30.91 5.00
CA TYR A 172 -3.34 29.81 5.79
C TYR A 172 -4.31 29.48 6.91
N SER A 173 -5.31 28.65 6.64
CA SER A 173 -6.33 28.29 7.65
C SER A 173 -6.25 26.85 8.16
N SER A 174 -5.36 26.00 7.63
CA SER A 174 -5.25 24.60 8.08
C SER A 174 -3.81 24.17 8.40
N LEU A 175 -3.67 23.33 9.42
CA LEU A 175 -2.40 22.69 9.80
C LEU A 175 -1.77 21.92 8.63
N ALA A 176 -2.61 21.28 7.81
CA ALA A 176 -2.19 20.60 6.58
C ALA A 176 -1.52 21.57 5.58
N ALA A 177 -2.00 22.82 5.46
CA ALA A 177 -1.41 23.81 4.56
C ALA A 177 -0.03 24.30 5.03
N ILE A 178 0.19 24.36 6.34
CA ILE A 178 1.48 24.73 6.95
C ILE A 178 2.50 23.60 6.75
N GLN A 179 2.13 22.35 7.08
CA GLN A 179 3.00 21.19 6.85
C GLN A 179 3.37 21.03 5.37
N ALA A 180 2.42 21.21 4.45
CA ALA A 180 2.65 21.11 3.01
C ALA A 180 3.55 22.22 2.43
N SER A 181 3.74 23.33 3.15
CA SER A 181 4.67 24.40 2.76
C SER A 181 6.11 24.16 3.25
N ALA A 182 6.29 23.24 4.19
CA ALA A 182 7.60 22.83 4.70
C ALA A 182 8.23 21.68 3.90
N SER A 183 7.42 20.89 3.18
CA SER A 183 7.90 19.79 2.32
C SER A 183 8.43 20.29 0.98
N THR A 184 9.59 19.77 0.55
CA THR A 184 10.24 20.12 -0.73
C THR A 184 9.53 19.54 -1.95
N SER A 185 8.63 18.57 -1.78
CA SER A 185 7.80 17.99 -2.83
C SER A 185 6.43 17.60 -2.26
N GLN A 186 5.36 17.90 -2.99
CA GLN A 186 3.99 17.49 -2.68
C GLN A 186 3.57 16.28 -3.51
N LEU A 187 4.54 15.50 -4.00
CA LEU A 187 4.27 14.24 -4.66
C LEU A 187 4.23 13.09 -3.66
N ILE A 188 3.80 11.94 -4.14
CA ILE A 188 3.78 10.71 -3.34
C ILE A 188 5.20 10.13 -3.31
N ASP A 189 5.65 9.71 -2.14
CA ASP A 189 6.93 9.01 -2.02
C ASP A 189 6.71 7.52 -2.28
N ILE A 190 5.70 6.94 -1.64
CA ILE A 190 5.35 5.53 -1.77
C ILE A 190 3.87 5.39 -2.16
N LEU A 191 3.58 4.70 -3.27
CA LEU A 191 2.26 4.25 -3.64
C LEU A 191 2.14 2.76 -3.32
N LEU A 192 1.10 2.38 -2.58
CA LEU A 192 0.75 1.01 -2.29
C LEU A 192 -0.52 0.62 -3.05
N THR A 193 -0.47 -0.50 -3.77
CA THR A 193 -1.63 -1.08 -4.42
C THR A 193 -1.66 -2.59 -4.23
N ASN A 194 -2.82 -3.21 -4.40
CA ASN A 194 -2.85 -4.67 -4.52
C ASN A 194 -2.54 -5.08 -5.96
N VAL A 195 -3.24 -4.48 -6.93
CA VAL A 195 -3.15 -4.82 -8.36
C VAL A 195 -2.01 -4.11 -9.09
N TRP A 196 -1.66 -4.63 -10.27
CA TRP A 196 -0.66 -4.04 -11.15
C TRP A 196 -1.30 -3.02 -12.10
N PRO A 197 -0.56 -1.98 -12.53
CA PRO A 197 -0.92 -1.18 -13.69
C PRO A 197 -0.75 -2.00 -14.96
N ILE A 198 -1.60 -1.80 -15.97
CA ILE A 198 -1.45 -2.54 -17.24
C ILE A 198 -0.17 -2.14 -17.98
N SER A 199 0.27 -0.89 -17.86
CA SER A 199 1.49 -0.41 -18.52
C SER A 199 2.79 -0.86 -17.85
N ILE A 200 2.75 -1.44 -16.65
CA ILE A 200 3.96 -1.62 -15.84
C ILE A 200 4.92 -2.66 -16.40
N SER A 201 4.47 -3.62 -17.19
CA SER A 201 5.36 -4.59 -17.84
C SER A 201 5.90 -4.09 -19.18
N LEU A 202 5.33 -3.01 -19.73
CA LEU A 202 5.71 -2.51 -21.05
C LEU A 202 7.14 -1.96 -21.03
N LEU A 203 7.88 -2.31 -22.09
CA LEU A 203 9.28 -1.90 -22.32
C LEU A 203 10.26 -2.34 -21.21
N SER A 204 9.87 -3.29 -20.36
CA SER A 204 10.75 -3.93 -19.40
C SER A 204 11.55 -5.04 -20.08
N ALA A 205 12.86 -5.08 -19.86
CA ALA A 205 13.69 -6.21 -20.28
C ALA A 205 13.61 -7.38 -19.27
N THR A 206 13.09 -7.11 -18.07
CA THR A 206 12.94 -8.14 -17.04
C THR A 206 11.84 -9.14 -17.41
N PRO A 207 12.11 -10.46 -17.43
CA PRO A 207 11.11 -11.47 -17.75
C PRO A 207 10.00 -11.50 -16.72
N LEU A 208 8.77 -11.70 -17.19
CA LEU A 208 7.61 -11.82 -16.32
C LEU A 208 7.59 -13.19 -15.63
N PRO A 209 7.21 -13.26 -14.34
CA PRO A 209 7.12 -14.52 -13.61
C PRO A 209 5.88 -15.34 -14.01
N ASP A 210 4.93 -14.71 -14.70
CA ASP A 210 3.73 -15.32 -15.28
C ASP A 210 3.36 -14.58 -16.58
N PRO A 211 3.21 -15.27 -17.72
CA PRO A 211 2.80 -14.65 -18.98
C PRO A 211 1.42 -13.98 -18.94
N GLN A 212 0.53 -14.35 -18.01
CA GLN A 212 -0.82 -13.79 -17.92
C GLN A 212 -0.89 -12.45 -17.16
N LEU A 213 0.17 -12.07 -16.45
CA LEU A 213 0.24 -10.84 -15.66
C LEU A 213 -0.18 -9.56 -16.41
N PRO A 214 0.23 -9.33 -17.67
CA PRO A 214 -0.18 -8.13 -18.42
C PRO A 214 -1.69 -8.04 -18.63
N SER A 215 -2.38 -9.18 -18.71
CA SER A 215 -3.83 -9.25 -18.93
C SER A 215 -4.65 -9.01 -17.65
N ILE A 216 -4.01 -9.08 -16.48
CA ILE A 216 -4.66 -8.95 -15.16
C ILE A 216 -4.49 -7.52 -14.58
N GLY A 217 -3.75 -6.66 -15.30
CA GLY A 217 -3.52 -5.27 -14.90
C GLY A 217 -4.78 -4.41 -14.86
N ALA A 218 -4.78 -3.43 -13.97
CA ALA A 218 -5.84 -2.43 -13.84
C ALA A 218 -5.51 -1.18 -14.65
N ALA A 219 -6.18 -1.01 -15.80
CA ALA A 219 -5.98 0.16 -16.67
C ALA A 219 -6.15 1.52 -15.96
N PRO A 220 -7.15 1.71 -15.05
CA PRO A 220 -7.28 2.98 -14.33
C PRO A 220 -6.09 3.36 -13.46
N LEU A 221 -5.24 2.39 -13.08
CA LEU A 221 -4.09 2.65 -12.21
C LEU A 221 -2.95 3.36 -12.94
N ASP A 222 -2.85 3.24 -14.27
CA ASP A 222 -1.85 3.97 -15.06
C ASP A 222 -1.99 5.50 -14.87
N ASP A 223 -3.22 5.99 -14.87
CA ASP A 223 -3.52 7.41 -14.64
C ASP A 223 -3.20 7.84 -13.21
N VAL A 224 -3.41 6.97 -12.22
CA VAL A 224 -3.04 7.24 -10.83
C VAL A 224 -1.53 7.44 -10.71
N ILE A 225 -0.73 6.54 -11.28
CA ILE A 225 0.73 6.63 -11.21
C ILE A 225 1.21 7.86 -11.95
N ARG A 226 0.70 8.13 -13.16
CA ARG A 226 1.08 9.31 -13.95
C ARG A 226 0.80 10.61 -13.21
N LYS A 227 -0.33 10.71 -12.50
CA LYS A 227 -0.73 11.90 -11.75
C LYS A 227 -0.01 12.05 -10.40
N THR A 228 0.32 10.94 -9.74
CA THR A 228 0.92 10.95 -8.39
C THR A 228 2.45 10.89 -8.40
N LYS A 229 3.05 10.43 -9.51
CA LYS A 229 4.50 10.31 -9.76
C LYS A 229 5.27 9.74 -8.56
N PRO A 230 4.90 8.55 -8.06
CA PRO A 230 5.52 7.99 -6.87
C PRO A 230 7.01 7.72 -7.10
N ARG A 231 7.84 7.83 -6.06
CA ARG A 231 9.23 7.33 -6.12
C ARG A 231 9.27 5.81 -6.05
N TYR A 232 8.34 5.23 -5.30
CA TYR A 232 8.18 3.80 -5.15
C TYR A 232 6.74 3.41 -5.31
N HIS A 233 6.51 2.34 -6.07
CA HIS A 233 5.22 1.70 -6.18
C HIS A 233 5.38 0.24 -5.77
N PHE A 234 4.80 -0.11 -4.62
CA PHE A 234 4.72 -1.49 -4.15
C PHE A 234 3.35 -2.07 -4.47
N ALA A 235 3.35 -3.23 -5.10
CA ALA A 235 2.16 -4.05 -5.33
C ALA A 235 2.30 -5.41 -4.65
N ALA A 236 1.21 -6.14 -4.41
CA ALA A 236 1.28 -7.55 -3.97
C ALA A 236 0.17 -8.42 -4.57
N GLY A 237 -0.08 -8.23 -5.86
CA GLY A 237 -1.10 -8.97 -6.62
C GLY A 237 -0.57 -9.43 -7.97
N GLY A 238 -1.49 -9.64 -8.90
CA GLY A 238 -1.18 -10.02 -10.30
C GLY A 238 -0.98 -11.52 -10.52
N ALA A 239 -0.62 -12.30 -9.51
CA ALA A 239 -0.52 -13.75 -9.56
C ALA A 239 -1.15 -14.38 -8.31
N HIS A 240 -1.52 -15.66 -8.40
CA HIS A 240 -2.06 -16.43 -7.27
C HIS A 240 -1.18 -17.68 -7.04
N PRO A 241 -0.32 -17.71 -6.01
CA PRO A 241 -0.01 -16.61 -5.09
C PRO A 241 0.80 -15.47 -5.74
N PRO A 242 0.82 -14.26 -5.15
CA PRO A 242 1.67 -13.17 -5.59
C PRO A 242 3.15 -13.57 -5.62
N LYS A 243 3.85 -13.22 -6.70
CA LYS A 243 5.27 -13.52 -6.90
C LYS A 243 6.11 -12.25 -6.94
N PHE A 244 7.30 -12.31 -6.38
CA PHE A 244 8.24 -11.19 -6.46
C PHE A 244 8.58 -10.86 -7.92
N TRP A 245 8.48 -9.58 -8.27
CA TRP A 245 8.96 -9.05 -9.54
C TRP A 245 9.31 -7.58 -9.42
N GLU A 246 10.35 -7.13 -10.10
CA GLU A 246 10.74 -5.73 -10.16
C GLU A 246 11.21 -5.43 -11.58
N ARG A 247 10.86 -4.26 -12.09
CA ARG A 247 11.40 -3.75 -13.36
C ARG A 247 12.54 -2.78 -13.12
N GLU A 248 13.22 -2.43 -14.19
CA GLU A 248 14.22 -1.36 -14.17
C GLU A 248 13.57 -0.03 -13.74
N PRO A 249 14.28 0.81 -12.95
CA PRO A 249 13.79 2.14 -12.60
C PRO A 249 13.51 2.99 -13.84
N PHE A 250 12.49 3.83 -13.77
CA PHE A 250 12.13 4.75 -14.85
C PHE A 250 12.05 6.19 -14.33
N VAL A 251 12.15 7.15 -15.23
CA VAL A 251 12.29 8.57 -14.88
C VAL A 251 11.03 9.34 -15.30
N TRP A 252 10.59 10.26 -14.44
CA TRP A 252 9.57 11.25 -14.75
C TRP A 252 10.24 12.47 -15.38
N ASP A 253 10.21 12.55 -16.72
CA ASP A 253 10.88 13.60 -17.49
C ASP A 253 10.40 15.01 -17.12
N ASP A 254 9.11 15.13 -16.80
CA ASP A 254 8.44 16.39 -16.44
C ASP A 254 8.54 16.73 -14.94
N GLU A 255 9.37 16.00 -14.17
CA GLU A 255 9.57 16.19 -12.72
C GLU A 255 11.06 16.12 -12.36
N GLN A 256 11.89 16.94 -13.01
CA GLN A 256 13.30 17.16 -12.64
C GLN A 256 14.12 15.85 -12.52
N GLY A 257 13.80 14.84 -13.33
CA GLY A 257 14.48 13.54 -13.27
C GLY A 257 14.08 12.67 -12.07
N ARG A 258 12.90 12.89 -11.47
CA ARG A 258 12.38 12.05 -10.37
C ARG A 258 12.30 10.59 -10.84
N VAL A 259 13.01 9.72 -10.14
CA VAL A 259 13.07 8.29 -10.45
C VAL A 259 11.96 7.54 -9.71
N ALA A 260 11.23 6.71 -10.45
CA ALA A 260 10.27 5.74 -9.94
C ALA A 260 10.82 4.31 -9.98
N ARG A 261 10.44 3.50 -9.00
CA ARG A 261 10.74 2.07 -8.92
C ARG A 261 9.47 1.29 -8.61
N PHE A 262 9.21 0.26 -9.39
CA PHE A 262 8.09 -0.64 -9.17
C PHE A 262 8.60 -1.99 -8.66
N VAL A 263 7.97 -2.48 -7.58
CA VAL A 263 8.26 -3.77 -6.98
C VAL A 263 6.94 -4.45 -6.62
N ASN A 264 6.67 -5.58 -7.25
CA ASN A 264 5.66 -6.51 -6.77
C ASN A 264 6.26 -7.42 -5.71
N LEU A 265 5.59 -7.49 -4.56
CA LEU A 265 5.97 -8.29 -3.41
C LEU A 265 5.28 -9.65 -3.50
N GLY A 266 6.01 -10.71 -3.12
CA GLY A 266 5.45 -12.06 -3.05
C GLY A 266 4.60 -12.27 -1.79
N ALA A 267 3.81 -13.35 -1.77
CA ALA A 267 3.13 -13.78 -0.57
C ALA A 267 4.13 -14.13 0.55
N PHE A 268 3.76 -13.81 1.80
CA PHE A 268 4.48 -14.27 2.98
C PHE A 268 4.49 -15.80 3.03
N GLY A 269 5.64 -16.38 3.38
CA GLY A 269 5.84 -17.84 3.31
C GLY A 269 5.92 -18.42 1.89
N GLY A 270 5.74 -17.61 0.84
CA GLY A 270 5.81 -18.05 -0.55
C GLY A 270 7.22 -18.48 -0.97
N GLU A 271 7.29 -19.38 -1.96
CA GLU A 271 8.56 -19.83 -2.51
C GLU A 271 9.31 -18.67 -3.20
N PRO A 272 10.63 -18.53 -2.99
CA PRO A 272 11.43 -17.54 -3.70
C PRO A 272 11.40 -17.80 -5.20
N ALA A 273 11.31 -16.74 -6.01
CA ALA A 273 11.53 -16.88 -7.45
C ALA A 273 12.94 -17.47 -7.70
N ALA A 274 13.02 -18.50 -8.55
CA ALA A 274 14.25 -19.25 -8.81
C ALA A 274 15.45 -18.32 -9.07
N GLY A 275 16.50 -18.45 -8.25
CA GLY A 275 17.75 -17.69 -8.39
C GLY A 275 17.80 -16.32 -7.69
N LYS A 276 16.71 -15.83 -7.08
CA LYS A 276 16.74 -14.60 -6.26
C LYS A 276 16.46 -14.91 -4.79
N LYS A 277 17.40 -14.52 -3.90
CA LYS A 277 17.17 -14.55 -2.44
C LYS A 277 15.94 -13.69 -2.09
N GLN A 278 15.20 -14.03 -1.03
CA GLN A 278 14.16 -13.16 -0.48
C GLN A 278 14.74 -11.74 -0.28
N ARG A 279 14.30 -10.79 -1.11
CA ARG A 279 14.76 -9.41 -1.07
C ARG A 279 13.79 -8.63 -0.19
N TYR A 280 14.25 -8.26 1.00
CA TYR A 280 13.63 -7.20 1.77
C TYR A 280 14.13 -5.88 1.18
N CYS A 281 13.23 -5.04 0.69
CA CYS A 281 13.61 -3.70 0.22
C CYS A 281 13.83 -2.81 1.45
N ALA A 282 15.01 -2.91 2.07
CA ALA A 282 15.47 -1.91 3.02
C ALA A 282 15.97 -0.71 2.19
N GLN A 283 15.21 0.37 2.19
CA GLN A 283 15.57 1.58 1.44
C GLN A 283 15.72 2.75 2.40
N HIS A 284 16.77 3.53 2.14
CA HIS A 284 17.06 4.78 2.81
C HIS A 284 16.32 5.89 2.06
N TYR A 285 15.39 6.55 2.74
CA TYR A 285 14.59 7.67 2.23
C TYR A 285 15.04 8.99 2.85
#